data_AF-A0A522Z327-F1
#
_entry.id   AF-A0A522Z327-F1
#
_cell.length_a   1.000
_cell.length_b   1.000
_cell.length_c   1.000
_cell.angle_alpha   90.00
_cell.angle_beta   90.00
_cell.angle_gamma   90.00
#
_symmetry.space_group_name_H-M   'P 1'
#
loop_
_entity.id
_entity.type
_entity.pdbx_description
1 polymer ?
#
loop_
_entity_poly.entity_id
_entity_poly.type
_entity_poly.pdbx_seq_one_letter_code
_entity_poly.pdbx_strand_id
1 'polypeptide(L)'
;MALFTIFAAAAGGVLFTEIVGYFLHILLHSEKVAWLSRDHMIHHLKVYSVEAGLRQPGPYKDSTHGRTALAGVGLEWLLPTALVLVGMLAVFRVLHIPGAAQAVFSVAALTWGKFMFGSMHDAMHVEGFWLSNVPLLGTWFRHIRRLHDIHHLEFTDDGRMLTNFGISFFGFDRLFGTYLPKAHAFNTPGYRAALERYKSVIA
;
A
#
# COMPACT_ATOMS: atom_id res chain seq x y z
N MET A 1 -30.44 4.30 16.98
CA MET A 1 -29.98 3.17 16.14
C MET A 1 -29.33 3.61 14.82
N ALA A 2 -29.94 4.50 14.02
CA ALA A 2 -29.40 4.89 12.72
C ALA A 2 -27.95 5.45 12.75
N LEU A 3 -27.61 6.31 13.72
CA LEU A 3 -26.26 6.87 13.85
C LEU A 3 -25.20 5.81 14.15
N PHE A 4 -25.52 4.84 15.01
CA PHE A 4 -24.63 3.72 15.33
C PHE A 4 -24.36 2.87 14.08
N THR A 5 -25.40 2.58 13.29
CA THR A 5 -25.25 1.84 12.03
C THR A 5 -24.36 2.58 11.02
N ILE A 6 -24.51 3.90 10.90
CA ILE A 6 -23.68 4.73 10.01
C ILE A 6 -22.21 4.69 10.47
N PHE A 7 -21.96 4.90 11.76
CA PHE A 7 -20.61 4.86 12.31
C PHE A 7 -19.97 3.47 12.14
N ALA A 8 -20.70 2.41 12.45
CA ALA A 8 -20.22 1.04 12.30
C ALA A 8 -19.92 0.71 10.82
N ALA A 9 -20.75 1.17 9.88
CA ALA A 9 -20.50 0.99 8.45
C ALA A 9 -19.24 1.74 7.99
N ALA A 10 -19.05 2.98 8.44
CA ALA A 10 -17.86 3.76 8.11
C ALA A 10 -16.58 3.13 8.69
N ALA A 11 -16.59 2.76 9.97
CA ALA A 11 -15.48 2.07 10.63
C ALA A 11 -15.19 0.72 9.97
N GLY A 12 -16.24 -0.02 9.58
CA GLY A 12 -16.11 -1.26 8.81
C GLY A 12 -15.44 -1.03 7.46
N GLY A 13 -15.77 0.05 6.75
CA GLY A 13 -15.14 0.42 5.48
C GLY A 13 -13.65 0.73 5.63
N VAL A 14 -13.29 1.49 6.67
CA VAL A 14 -11.88 1.78 7.01
C VAL A 14 -11.12 0.49 7.31
N LEU A 15 -11.66 -0.37 8.18
CA LEU A 15 -11.04 -1.63 8.55
C LEU A 15 -10.90 -2.57 7.35
N PHE A 16 -11.94 -2.67 6.53
CA PHE A 16 -11.92 -3.44 5.28
C PHE A 16 -10.76 -3.00 4.38
N THR A 17 -10.60 -1.69 4.18
CA THR A 17 -9.54 -1.14 3.34
C THR A 17 -8.15 -1.48 3.86
N GLU A 18 -7.92 -1.39 5.18
CA GLU A 18 -6.62 -1.76 5.77
C GLU A 18 -6.33 -3.26 5.59
N ILE A 19 -7.32 -4.12 5.80
CA ILE A 19 -7.18 -5.58 5.62
C ILE A 19 -6.88 -5.90 4.15
N VAL A 20 -7.71 -5.42 3.24
CA VAL A 20 -7.59 -5.71 1.80
C VAL A 20 -6.29 -5.13 1.27
N GLY A 21 -5.97 -3.89 1.62
CA GLY A 21 -4.73 -3.25 1.19
C GLY A 21 -3.48 -3.98 1.69
N TYR A 22 -3.46 -4.47 2.93
CA TYR A 22 -2.36 -5.27 3.47
C TYR A 22 -2.14 -6.57 2.67
N PHE A 23 -3.19 -7.36 2.47
CA PHE A 23 -3.06 -8.62 1.72
C PHE A 23 -2.83 -8.43 0.23
N LEU A 24 -3.40 -7.37 -0.35
CA LEU A 24 -3.12 -7.01 -1.73
C LEU A 24 -1.66 -6.61 -1.87
N HIS A 25 -1.11 -5.82 -0.95
CA HIS A 25 0.30 -5.45 -0.98
C HIS A 25 1.23 -6.69 -0.92
N ILE A 26 0.90 -7.68 -0.08
CA ILE A 26 1.58 -8.99 -0.09
C ILE A 26 1.46 -9.68 -1.45
N LEU A 27 0.27 -9.70 -2.05
CA LEU A 27 0.04 -10.30 -3.36
C LEU A 27 0.90 -9.65 -4.44
N LEU A 28 1.01 -8.31 -4.43
CA LEU A 28 1.83 -7.55 -5.37
C LEU A 28 3.33 -7.87 -5.21
N HIS A 29 3.79 -8.20 -4.01
CA HIS A 29 5.16 -8.69 -3.75
C HIS A 29 5.37 -10.20 -3.98
N SER A 30 4.30 -10.95 -4.22
CA SER A 30 4.38 -12.42 -4.23
C SER A 30 4.80 -13.04 -5.57
N GLU A 31 4.74 -12.28 -6.67
CA GLU A 31 4.92 -12.72 -8.06
C GLU A 31 3.98 -13.83 -8.54
N LYS A 32 3.01 -14.24 -7.72
CA LYS A 32 2.05 -15.30 -8.11
C LYS A 32 1.27 -14.94 -9.37
N VAL A 33 1.12 -13.64 -9.63
CA VAL A 33 0.47 -13.10 -10.82
C VAL A 33 1.33 -11.95 -11.33
N ALA A 34 2.16 -12.21 -12.34
CA ALA A 34 3.21 -11.27 -12.77
C ALA A 34 2.71 -9.87 -13.12
N TRP A 35 1.53 -9.75 -13.76
CA TRP A 35 0.97 -8.45 -14.11
C TRP A 35 0.55 -7.63 -12.88
N LEU A 36 0.13 -8.29 -11.79
CA LEU A 36 -0.19 -7.61 -10.53
C LEU A 36 1.06 -7.03 -9.89
N SER A 37 2.18 -7.75 -9.92
CA SER A 37 3.44 -7.29 -9.33
C SER A 37 4.10 -6.14 -10.10
N ARG A 38 3.74 -5.90 -11.36
CA ARG A 38 4.59 -5.14 -12.28
C ARG A 38 4.86 -3.70 -11.86
N ASP A 39 3.80 -2.90 -11.76
CA ASP A 39 3.93 -1.47 -11.51
C ASP A 39 4.44 -1.22 -10.08
N HIS A 40 4.05 -2.11 -9.16
CA HIS A 40 4.52 -2.13 -7.78
C HIS A 40 6.02 -2.42 -7.66
N MET A 41 6.54 -3.39 -8.40
CA MET A 41 7.98 -3.67 -8.38
C MET A 41 8.80 -2.63 -9.14
N ILE A 42 8.21 -1.95 -10.13
CA ILE A 42 8.83 -0.78 -10.77
C ILE A 42 8.93 0.39 -9.79
N HIS A 43 7.91 0.60 -8.96
CA HIS A 43 7.95 1.56 -7.85
C HIS A 43 9.15 1.28 -6.93
N HIS A 44 9.34 0.03 -6.50
CA HIS A 44 10.44 -0.37 -5.61
C HIS A 44 11.84 -0.38 -6.25
N LEU A 45 11.97 -0.93 -7.46
CA LEU A 45 13.28 -1.25 -8.04
C LEU A 45 13.78 -0.22 -9.04
N LYS A 46 12.92 0.69 -9.52
CA LYS A 46 13.27 1.67 -10.55
C LYS A 46 13.02 3.11 -10.13
N VAL A 47 11.81 3.42 -9.66
CA VAL A 47 11.41 4.81 -9.36
C VAL A 47 11.95 5.25 -8.01
N TYR A 48 11.73 4.43 -6.98
CA TYR A 48 12.16 4.66 -5.61
C TYR A 48 13.13 3.56 -5.17
N SER A 49 14.16 3.33 -5.98
CA SER A 49 15.19 2.34 -5.71
C SER A 49 16.26 2.86 -4.76
N VAL A 50 17.14 1.96 -4.34
CA VAL A 50 18.34 2.27 -3.56
C VAL A 50 19.22 3.28 -4.30
N GLU A 51 19.35 3.15 -5.61
CA GLU A 51 20.20 4.00 -6.46
C GLU A 51 19.55 5.34 -6.80
N ALA A 52 18.23 5.34 -7.05
CA ALA A 52 17.49 6.57 -7.33
C ALA A 52 17.29 7.42 -6.08
N GLY A 53 17.22 6.78 -4.91
CA GLY A 53 16.86 7.38 -3.64
C GLY A 53 15.35 7.29 -3.38
N LEU A 54 14.98 6.98 -2.13
CA LEU A 54 13.58 6.80 -1.74
C LEU A 54 12.78 8.11 -1.67
N ARG A 55 13.47 9.25 -1.67
CA ARG A 55 12.90 10.59 -1.56
C ARG A 55 13.37 11.42 -2.72
N GLN A 56 12.42 11.96 -3.48
CA GLN A 56 12.70 12.72 -4.67
C GLN A 56 12.28 14.18 -4.45
N PRO A 57 13.06 15.16 -4.93
CA PRO A 57 12.65 16.55 -4.93
C PRO A 57 11.51 16.76 -5.95
N GLY A 58 10.58 17.67 -5.63
CA GLY A 58 9.44 17.98 -6.49
C GLY A 58 8.23 17.06 -6.31
N PRO A 59 7.35 16.95 -7.32
CA PRO A 59 6.14 16.14 -7.22
C PRO A 59 6.45 14.64 -7.17
N TYR A 60 5.50 13.85 -6.65
CA TYR A 60 5.55 12.39 -6.68
C TYR A 60 5.75 11.88 -8.12
N LYS A 61 6.61 10.87 -8.27
CA LYS A 61 6.92 10.22 -9.55
C LYS A 61 6.07 8.97 -9.66
N ASP A 62 5.08 9.03 -10.53
CA ASP A 62 4.12 7.95 -10.75
C ASP A 62 4.77 6.76 -11.48
N SER A 63 4.71 5.57 -10.87
CA SER A 63 5.19 4.31 -11.45
C SER A 63 4.30 3.78 -12.58
N THR A 64 3.12 4.36 -12.78
CA THR A 64 2.13 4.01 -13.80
C THR A 64 2.23 4.86 -15.08
N HIS A 65 3.21 5.77 -15.19
CA HIS A 65 3.33 6.64 -16.37
C HIS A 65 3.43 5.83 -17.67
N GLY A 66 2.53 6.11 -18.62
CA GLY A 66 2.43 5.37 -19.88
C GLY A 66 1.69 4.02 -19.79
N ARG A 67 1.01 3.74 -18.66
CA ARG A 67 0.25 2.50 -18.42
C ARG A 67 -1.20 2.81 -18.04
N THR A 68 -2.02 1.75 -18.01
CA THR A 68 -3.43 1.88 -17.66
C THR A 68 -3.58 2.08 -16.15
N ALA A 69 -3.93 3.30 -15.75
CA ALA A 69 -4.18 3.69 -14.38
C ALA A 69 -5.39 4.64 -14.31
N LEU A 70 -6.05 4.68 -13.15
CA LEU A 70 -7.11 5.64 -12.87
C LEU A 70 -6.69 6.50 -11.68
N ALA A 71 -6.59 7.81 -11.90
CA ALA A 71 -6.20 8.79 -10.88
C ALA A 71 -4.89 8.43 -10.15
N GLY A 72 -3.89 7.98 -10.90
CA GLY A 72 -2.56 7.59 -10.38
C GLY A 72 -2.53 6.26 -9.63
N VAL A 73 -3.57 5.43 -9.78
CA VAL A 73 -3.63 4.09 -9.20
C VAL A 73 -3.69 3.07 -10.34
N GLY A 74 -2.72 2.16 -10.39
CA GLY A 74 -2.66 1.12 -11.43
C GLY A 74 -3.79 0.10 -11.31
N LEU A 75 -4.10 -0.57 -12.43
CA LEU A 75 -5.16 -1.58 -12.48
C LEU A 75 -4.89 -2.78 -11.55
N GLU A 76 -3.63 -3.05 -11.24
CA GLU A 76 -3.20 -4.08 -10.30
C GLU A 76 -3.70 -3.85 -8.88
N TRP A 77 -3.94 -2.58 -8.51
CA TRP A 77 -4.60 -2.23 -7.25
C TRP A 77 -6.12 -2.20 -7.40
N LEU A 78 -6.60 -1.58 -8.48
CA LEU A 78 -8.03 -1.31 -8.67
C LEU A 78 -8.85 -2.58 -8.89
N LEU A 79 -8.40 -3.47 -9.78
CA LEU A 79 -9.19 -4.64 -10.17
C LEU A 79 -9.38 -5.62 -9.01
N PRO A 80 -8.33 -6.06 -8.29
CA PRO A 80 -8.51 -6.94 -7.13
C PRO A 80 -9.35 -6.28 -6.03
N THR A 81 -9.13 -5.00 -5.75
CA THR A 81 -9.91 -4.26 -4.75
C THR A 81 -11.39 -4.19 -5.12
N ALA A 82 -11.69 -3.88 -6.39
CA ALA A 82 -13.07 -3.82 -6.88
C ALA A 82 -13.77 -5.18 -6.79
N LEU A 83 -13.08 -6.28 -7.15
CA LEU A 83 -13.61 -7.63 -7.05
C LEU A 83 -13.95 -7.99 -5.59
N VAL A 84 -13.04 -7.72 -4.65
CA VAL A 84 -13.27 -8.01 -3.22
C VAL A 84 -14.39 -7.13 -2.65
N LEU A 85 -14.44 -5.84 -3.03
CA LEU A 85 -15.50 -4.93 -2.59
C LEU A 85 -16.88 -5.38 -3.11
N VAL A 86 -17.00 -5.72 -4.40
CA VAL A 86 -18.25 -6.24 -4.98
C VAL A 86 -18.69 -7.53 -4.29
N GLY A 87 -17.74 -8.44 -4.03
CA GLY A 87 -18.01 -9.66 -3.26
C GLY A 87 -18.56 -9.37 -1.85
N MET A 88 -17.95 -8.42 -1.14
CA MET A 88 -18.41 -8.01 0.19
C MET A 88 -19.81 -7.38 0.14
N LEU A 89 -20.10 -6.53 -0.86
CA LEU A 89 -21.42 -5.94 -1.04
C LEU A 89 -22.49 -7.00 -1.37
N ALA A 90 -22.14 -8.02 -2.15
CA ALA A 90 -23.03 -9.16 -2.39
C ALA A 90 -23.34 -9.91 -1.08
N VAL A 91 -22.34 -10.15 -0.23
CA VAL A 91 -22.54 -10.74 1.10
C VAL A 91 -23.45 -9.87 1.97
N PHE A 92 -23.22 -8.55 2.02
CA PHE A 92 -24.09 -7.62 2.73
C PHE A 92 -25.53 -7.65 2.22
N ARG A 93 -25.73 -7.81 0.91
CA ARG A 93 -27.06 -7.93 0.31
C ARG A 93 -27.77 -9.21 0.74
N VAL A 94 -27.07 -10.34 0.77
CA VAL A 94 -27.59 -11.63 1.27
C VAL A 94 -27.93 -11.55 2.76
N LEU A 95 -27.13 -10.85 3.56
CA LEU A 95 -27.37 -10.62 4.99
C LEU A 95 -28.39 -9.50 5.27
N HIS A 96 -29.07 -8.99 4.25
CA HIS A 96 -30.08 -7.93 4.34
C HIS A 96 -29.58 -6.64 5.04
N ILE A 97 -28.29 -6.32 4.93
CA ILE A 97 -27.75 -5.06 5.43
C ILE A 97 -28.38 -3.89 4.65
N PRO A 98 -28.88 -2.84 5.31
CA PRO A 98 -29.55 -1.72 4.64
C PRO A 98 -28.66 -1.06 3.58
N GLY A 99 -29.25 -0.71 2.43
CA GLY A 99 -28.50 -0.10 1.31
C GLY A 99 -27.76 1.18 1.69
N ALA A 100 -28.33 1.99 2.58
CA ALA A 100 -27.66 3.19 3.11
C ALA A 100 -26.35 2.85 3.86
N ALA A 101 -26.33 1.76 4.64
CA ALA A 101 -25.12 1.32 5.33
C ALA A 101 -24.07 0.79 4.35
N GLN A 102 -24.50 0.06 3.30
CA GLN A 102 -23.61 -0.39 2.23
C GLN A 102 -22.97 0.79 1.48
N ALA A 103 -23.75 1.84 1.20
CA ALA A 103 -23.26 3.06 0.57
C ALA A 103 -22.22 3.78 1.45
N VAL A 104 -22.51 3.97 2.74
CA VAL A 104 -21.57 4.57 3.71
C VAL A 104 -20.29 3.76 3.80
N PHE A 105 -20.39 2.43 3.93
CA PHE A 105 -19.24 1.53 3.93
C PHE A 105 -18.38 1.71 2.69
N SER A 106 -19.00 1.74 1.51
CA SER A 106 -18.30 1.83 0.22
C SER A 106 -17.58 3.17 0.07
N VAL A 107 -18.25 4.28 0.42
CA VAL A 107 -17.65 5.62 0.39
C VAL A 107 -16.49 5.72 1.38
N ALA A 108 -16.65 5.20 2.59
CA ALA A 108 -15.58 5.18 3.59
C ALA A 108 -14.38 4.34 3.12
N ALA A 109 -14.64 3.14 2.59
CA ALA A 109 -13.59 2.25 2.09
C ALA A 109 -12.80 2.88 0.94
N LEU A 110 -13.48 3.45 -0.06
CA LEU A 110 -12.84 4.07 -1.22
C LEU A 110 -12.08 5.36 -0.85
N THR A 111 -12.69 6.22 -0.03
CA THR A 111 -12.06 7.48 0.41
C THR A 111 -10.83 7.19 1.26
N TRP A 112 -10.95 6.27 2.22
CA TRP A 112 -9.83 5.85 3.06
C TRP A 112 -8.73 5.18 2.24
N GLY A 113 -9.11 4.34 1.27
CA GLY A 113 -8.18 3.65 0.39
C GLY A 113 -7.36 4.63 -0.43
N LYS A 114 -8.01 5.61 -1.08
CA LYS A 114 -7.33 6.67 -1.84
C LYS A 114 -6.42 7.51 -0.94
N PHE A 115 -6.86 7.81 0.27
CA PHE A 115 -6.05 8.58 1.23
C PHE A 115 -4.82 7.80 1.69
N MET A 116 -4.97 6.55 2.14
CA MET A 116 -3.88 5.79 2.75
C MET A 116 -2.92 5.17 1.75
N PHE A 117 -3.44 4.50 0.72
CA PHE A 117 -2.63 3.79 -0.29
C PHE A 117 -2.25 4.68 -1.49
N GLY A 118 -2.89 5.84 -1.62
CA GLY A 118 -2.49 6.87 -2.58
C GLY A 118 -1.76 8.02 -1.87
N SER A 119 -2.51 9.00 -1.38
CA SER A 119 -1.94 10.28 -0.92
C SER A 119 -0.87 10.16 0.17
N MET A 120 -1.11 9.32 1.19
CA MET A 120 -0.15 9.11 2.27
C MET A 120 1.08 8.32 1.83
N HIS A 121 0.89 7.29 1.00
CA HIS A 121 1.98 6.54 0.39
C HIS A 121 2.88 7.44 -0.46
N ASP A 122 2.29 8.24 -1.36
CA ASP A 122 3.01 9.17 -2.23
C ASP A 122 3.80 10.19 -1.41
N ALA A 123 3.18 10.72 -0.36
CA ALA A 123 3.80 11.68 0.54
C ALA A 123 5.07 11.15 1.23
N MET A 124 5.17 9.84 1.47
CA MET A 124 6.36 9.23 2.07
C MET A 124 7.59 9.32 1.15
N HIS A 125 7.37 9.43 -0.16
CA HIS A 125 8.40 9.48 -1.19
C HIS A 125 8.75 10.90 -1.65
N VAL A 126 8.05 11.92 -1.15
CA VAL A 126 8.30 13.33 -1.48
C VAL A 126 9.23 13.96 -0.44
N GLU A 127 10.31 14.58 -0.92
CA GLU A 127 11.22 15.32 -0.05
C GLU A 127 10.52 16.57 0.53
N GLY A 128 10.75 16.86 1.82
CA GLY A 128 10.24 18.06 2.45
C GLY A 128 8.71 18.14 2.63
N PHE A 129 7.99 17.01 2.55
CA PHE A 129 6.53 17.00 2.71
C PHE A 129 6.08 17.66 4.03
N TRP A 130 5.20 18.66 3.94
CA TRP A 130 4.87 19.57 5.05
C TRP A 130 4.45 18.86 6.35
N LEU A 131 3.76 17.72 6.26
CA LEU A 131 3.28 16.97 7.42
C LEU A 131 4.44 16.51 8.31
N SER A 132 5.64 16.31 7.75
CA SER A 132 6.82 15.93 8.53
C SER A 132 7.25 17.01 9.53
N ASN A 133 6.75 18.24 9.40
CA ASN A 133 7.11 19.37 10.26
C ASN A 133 6.00 19.75 11.25
N VAL A 134 4.84 19.10 11.20
CA VAL A 134 3.73 19.37 12.13
C VAL A 134 4.02 18.73 13.50
N PRO A 135 3.80 19.43 14.63
CA PRO A 135 3.93 18.82 15.95
C PRO A 135 3.03 17.60 16.11
N LEU A 136 3.55 16.55 16.77
CA LEU A 136 2.90 15.23 16.96
C LEU A 136 2.66 14.44 15.67
N LEU A 137 1.92 14.99 14.71
CA LEU A 137 1.62 14.35 13.43
C LEU A 137 2.89 14.10 12.61
N GLY A 138 3.86 15.01 12.64
CA GLY A 138 5.15 14.83 12.00
C GLY A 138 5.98 13.72 12.64
N THR A 139 5.87 13.51 13.95
CA THR A 139 6.55 12.39 14.63
C THR A 139 5.96 11.06 14.17
N TRP A 140 4.63 10.95 14.14
CA TRP A 140 3.95 9.78 13.59
C TRP A 140 4.31 9.56 12.12
N PHE A 141 4.23 10.60 11.29
CA PHE A 141 4.52 10.52 9.86
C PHE A 141 5.97 10.07 9.59
N ARG A 142 6.95 10.65 10.29
CA ARG A 142 8.36 10.23 10.15
C ARG A 142 8.56 8.79 10.61
N HIS A 143 7.81 8.32 11.60
CA HIS A 143 7.88 6.94 12.06
C HIS A 143 7.34 5.96 11.00
N ILE A 144 6.13 6.18 10.48
CA ILE A 144 5.55 5.30 9.44
C ILE A 144 6.37 5.37 8.15
N ARG A 145 6.87 6.56 7.77
CA ARG A 145 7.76 6.73 6.61
C ARG A 145 9.04 5.92 6.79
N ARG A 146 9.62 5.88 7.99
CA ARG A 146 10.80 5.04 8.26
C ARG A 146 10.49 3.55 8.09
N LEU A 147 9.32 3.08 8.53
CA LEU A 147 8.93 1.67 8.37
C LEU A 147 8.73 1.32 6.89
N HIS A 148 8.17 2.25 6.12
CA HIS A 148 8.07 2.14 4.66
C HIS A 148 9.45 2.19 3.99
N ASP A 149 10.37 3.04 4.46
CA ASP A 149 11.76 3.05 3.97
C ASP A 149 12.43 1.68 4.21
N ILE A 150 12.19 1.04 5.37
CA ILE A 150 12.66 -0.33 5.65
C ILE A 150 12.04 -1.32 4.65
N HIS A 151 10.74 -1.22 4.39
CA HIS A 151 10.06 -2.06 3.41
C HIS A 151 10.74 -1.99 2.03
N HIS A 152 11.15 -0.80 1.58
CA HIS A 152 11.87 -0.59 0.32
C HIS A 152 13.31 -1.12 0.29
N LEU A 153 13.94 -1.32 1.44
CA LEU A 153 15.38 -1.60 1.55
C LEU A 153 15.69 -3.01 2.05
N GLU A 154 14.70 -3.71 2.61
CA GLU A 154 14.89 -5.05 3.18
C GLU A 154 14.65 -6.12 2.11
N PHE A 155 15.74 -6.76 1.69
CA PHE A 155 15.74 -7.86 0.72
C PHE A 155 16.24 -9.14 1.37
N THR A 156 15.53 -10.24 1.14
CA THR A 156 16.06 -11.59 1.40
C THR A 156 17.20 -11.92 0.42
N ASP A 157 17.98 -12.96 0.71
CA ASP A 157 19.05 -13.42 -0.18
C ASP A 157 18.53 -13.86 -1.55
N ASP A 158 17.29 -14.35 -1.60
CA ASP A 158 16.58 -14.64 -2.83
C ASP A 158 15.84 -13.42 -3.39
N GLY A 159 16.10 -12.18 -2.96
CA GLY A 159 15.59 -10.96 -3.60
C GLY A 159 14.10 -10.69 -3.43
N ARG A 160 13.49 -11.15 -2.34
CA ARG A 160 12.10 -10.85 -1.96
C ARG A 160 12.04 -9.76 -0.88
N MET A 161 10.92 -9.06 -0.83
CA MET A 161 10.62 -8.01 0.15
C MET A 161 9.48 -8.49 1.05
N LEU A 162 9.81 -8.93 2.27
CA LEU A 162 8.89 -9.72 3.11
C LEU A 162 8.39 -9.01 4.37
N THR A 163 8.72 -7.73 4.55
CA THR A 163 8.47 -7.01 5.79
C THR A 163 7.73 -5.71 5.55
N ASN A 164 6.95 -5.25 6.53
CA ASN A 164 6.34 -3.92 6.58
C ASN A 164 5.41 -3.62 5.39
N PHE A 165 4.45 -4.50 5.13
CA PHE A 165 3.44 -4.33 4.08
C PHE A 165 2.34 -3.31 4.45
N GLY A 166 2.15 -3.00 5.72
CA GLY A 166 1.34 -1.87 6.11
C GLY A 166 1.92 -0.57 5.56
N ILE A 167 1.06 0.34 5.08
CA ILE A 167 1.52 1.66 4.60
C ILE A 167 1.58 2.65 5.76
N SER A 168 0.42 2.94 6.36
CA SER A 168 0.31 3.90 7.46
C SER A 168 -0.03 3.25 8.81
N PHE A 169 -0.46 1.99 8.80
CA PHE A 169 -0.63 1.18 10.00
C PHE A 169 0.03 -0.18 9.85
N PHE A 170 0.79 -0.57 10.87
CA PHE A 170 1.58 -1.80 10.90
C PHE A 170 0.99 -2.83 11.87
N GLY A 171 -0.31 -2.71 12.19
CA GLY A 171 -1.01 -3.64 13.08
C GLY A 171 -1.06 -5.05 12.48
N PHE A 172 -1.38 -5.15 11.20
CA PHE A 172 -1.38 -6.43 10.47
C PHE A 172 0.03 -7.01 10.33
N ASP A 173 1.04 -6.17 10.13
CA ASP A 173 2.42 -6.65 10.14
C ASP A 173 2.81 -7.33 11.46
N ARG A 174 2.35 -6.78 12.59
CA ARG A 174 2.57 -7.39 13.90
C ARG A 174 1.78 -8.68 14.05
N LEU A 175 0.55 -8.71 13.58
CA LEU A 175 -0.34 -9.87 13.67
C LEU A 175 0.18 -11.05 12.84
N PHE A 176 0.70 -10.78 11.64
CA PHE A 176 1.14 -11.81 10.69
C PHE A 176 2.66 -12.00 10.63
N GLY A 177 3.41 -11.33 11.51
CA GLY A 177 4.85 -11.55 11.66
C GLY A 177 5.72 -10.92 10.57
N THR A 178 5.22 -9.91 9.85
CA THR A 178 5.97 -9.15 8.84
C THR A 178 6.51 -7.83 9.37
N TYR A 179 6.31 -7.52 10.66
CA TYR A 179 6.76 -6.25 11.25
C TYR A 179 8.26 -6.23 11.54
N LEU A 180 8.97 -5.30 10.88
CA LEU A 180 10.40 -5.04 11.09
C LEU A 180 10.61 -3.58 11.55
N PRO A 181 10.84 -3.33 12.85
CA PRO A 181 10.97 -1.95 13.36
C PRO A 181 12.30 -1.27 13.03
N LYS A 182 13.33 -2.04 12.65
CA LYS A 182 14.69 -1.55 12.36
C LYS A 182 15.25 -2.33 11.17
N ALA A 183 15.81 -1.62 10.19
CA ALA A 183 16.50 -2.24 9.06
C ALA A 183 17.70 -3.07 9.55
N HIS A 184 17.99 -4.14 8.82
CA HIS A 184 19.29 -4.79 8.89
C HIS A 184 20.34 -4.04 8.06
N ALA A 185 21.57 -4.58 8.06
CA ALA A 185 22.58 -4.12 7.10
C ALA A 185 22.08 -4.40 5.67
N PHE A 186 22.32 -3.44 4.76
CA PHE A 186 21.78 -3.54 3.41
C PHE A 186 22.30 -4.78 2.67
N ASN A 187 21.38 -5.65 2.24
CA ASN A 187 21.68 -6.90 1.56
C ASN A 187 21.92 -6.66 0.05
N THR A 188 23.14 -6.29 -0.32
CA THR A 188 23.49 -6.07 -1.75
C THR A 188 23.29 -7.31 -2.63
N PRO A 189 23.67 -8.54 -2.21
CA PRO A 189 23.31 -9.75 -2.94
C PRO A 189 21.81 -9.91 -3.17
N GLY A 190 21.00 -9.71 -2.11
CA GLY A 190 19.54 -9.77 -2.19
C GLY A 190 18.95 -8.75 -3.16
N TYR A 191 19.43 -7.50 -3.12
CA TYR A 191 18.99 -6.47 -4.07
C TYR A 191 19.30 -6.84 -5.53
N ARG A 192 20.49 -7.39 -5.82
CA ARG A 192 20.83 -7.87 -7.17
C ARG A 192 19.95 -9.06 -7.58
N ALA A 193 19.66 -9.97 -6.66
CA ALA A 193 18.74 -11.07 -6.90
C ALA A 193 17.31 -10.58 -7.19
N ALA A 194 16.88 -9.48 -6.58
CA ALA A 194 15.61 -8.84 -6.90
C ALA A 194 15.64 -8.27 -8.34
N LEU A 195 16.67 -7.49 -8.69
CA LEU A 195 16.79 -6.91 -10.04
C LEU A 195 16.75 -7.98 -11.14
N GLU A 196 17.45 -9.10 -10.98
CA GLU A 196 17.42 -10.19 -11.97
C GLU A 196 16.07 -10.89 -12.04
N ARG A 197 15.43 -11.13 -10.89
CA ARG A 197 14.10 -11.75 -10.83
C ARG A 197 13.02 -10.93 -11.49
N TYR A 198 13.04 -9.62 -11.29
CA TYR A 198 12.04 -8.72 -11.85
C TYR A 198 12.47 -8.11 -13.18
N LYS A 199 13.58 -8.56 -13.77
CA LYS A 199 14.13 -8.00 -15.02
C LYS A 199 13.13 -7.93 -16.17
N SER A 200 12.34 -8.99 -16.38
CA SER A 200 11.32 -9.05 -17.43
C SER A 200 10.13 -8.12 -17.17
N VAL A 201 9.96 -7.69 -15.92
CA VAL A 201 8.85 -6.89 -15.43
C VAL A 201 9.21 -5.40 -15.45
N ILE A 202 10.45 -5.07 -15.07
CA ILE A 202 10.98 -3.69 -14.95
C ILE A 202 11.65 -3.13 -16.22
N ALA A 203 11.95 -3.99 -17.20
CA ALA A 203 12.43 -3.59 -18.53
C ALA A 203 11.40 -2.69 -19.23
#